data_AF-A0A948P3V3-F1
#
_entry.id   AF-A0A948P3V3-F1
#
_cell.length_a   1.000
_cell.length_b   1.000
_cell.length_c   1.000
_cell.angle_alpha   90.00
_cell.angle_beta   90.00
_cell.angle_gamma   90.00
#
_symmetry.space_group_name_H-M   'P 1'
#
loop_
_entity.id
_entity.type
_entity.pdbx_description
1 polymer ?
#
loop_
_entity_poly.entity_id
_entity_poly.type
_entity_poly.pdbx_seq_one_letter_code
_entity_poly.pdbx_strand_id
1 'polypeptide(L)'
;MQYPAPSLKNDQDFCRALAHIQGEFLAIHPFREGNARTIKLVTDLLSVQTGRLPLSYDDSDAGKKKYIGAAASAILKDFQPMTILITEALSASQPS
;
A
#
# COMPACT_ATOMS: atom_id res chain seq x y z
N MET A 1 5.16 -7.79 -16.05
CA MET A 1 4.92 -7.26 -14.69
C MET A 1 4.11 -8.28 -13.91
N GLN A 2 4.41 -8.50 -12.63
CA GLN A 2 3.69 -9.45 -11.78
C GLN A 2 2.24 -9.01 -11.46
N TYR A 3 1.95 -7.70 -11.58
CA TYR A 3 0.65 -7.09 -11.32
C TYR A 3 0.23 -6.16 -12.46
N PRO A 4 -0.20 -6.67 -13.62
CA PRO A 4 -0.74 -5.80 -14.67
C PRO A 4 -2.07 -5.19 -14.21
N ALA A 5 -2.31 -3.90 -14.47
CA ALA A 5 -3.53 -3.22 -14.01
C ALA A 5 -4.86 -3.97 -14.34
N PRO A 6 -5.03 -4.60 -15.52
CA PRO A 6 -6.22 -5.41 -15.82
C PRO A 6 -6.45 -6.64 -14.93
N SER A 7 -5.44 -7.10 -14.16
CA SER A 7 -5.59 -8.25 -13.26
C SER A 7 -6.08 -7.86 -11.86
N LEU A 8 -6.16 -6.57 -11.52
CA LEU A 8 -6.56 -6.08 -10.19
C LEU A 8 -8.09 -5.90 -10.09
N LYS A 9 -8.82 -6.97 -10.41
CA LYS A 9 -10.29 -6.96 -10.58
C LYS A 9 -11.06 -6.84 -9.27
N ASN A 10 -10.52 -7.39 -8.19
CA ASN A 10 -11.14 -7.35 -6.86
C ASN A 10 -10.19 -6.70 -5.85
N ASP A 11 -10.75 -6.28 -4.72
CA ASP A 11 -10.03 -5.52 -3.69
C ASP A 11 -8.92 -6.34 -3.04
N GLN A 12 -9.11 -7.65 -2.89
CA GLN A 12 -8.10 -8.54 -2.32
C GLN A 12 -6.83 -8.61 -3.19
N ASP A 13 -7.00 -8.82 -4.49
CA ASP A 13 -5.90 -8.85 -5.45
C ASP A 13 -5.21 -7.48 -5.57
N PHE A 14 -6.00 -6.42 -5.54
CA PHE A 14 -5.51 -5.04 -5.52
C PHE A 14 -4.65 -4.76 -4.28
N CYS A 15 -5.15 -5.03 -3.08
CA CYS A 15 -4.43 -4.82 -1.82
C CYS A 15 -3.14 -5.64 -1.76
N ARG A 16 -3.18 -6.90 -2.20
CA ARG A 16 -1.98 -7.75 -2.28
C ARG A 16 -0.95 -7.19 -3.25
N ALA A 17 -1.37 -6.72 -4.42
CA ALA A 17 -0.47 -6.10 -5.38
C ALA A 17 0.20 -4.85 -4.81
N LEU A 18 -0.58 -3.96 -4.19
CA LEU A 18 -0.03 -2.76 -3.56
C LEU A 18 0.93 -3.10 -2.41
N ALA A 19 0.65 -4.14 -1.62
CA ALA A 19 1.55 -4.55 -0.54
C ALA A 19 2.93 -4.98 -1.05
N HIS A 20 2.97 -5.74 -2.15
CA HIS A 20 4.22 -6.10 -2.81
C HIS A 20 4.93 -4.86 -3.38
N ILE A 21 4.20 -4.00 -4.10
CA ILE A 21 4.76 -2.78 -4.69
C ILE A 21 5.35 -1.86 -3.61
N GLN A 22 4.63 -1.61 -2.51
CA GLN A 22 5.13 -0.79 -1.42
C GLN A 22 6.35 -1.44 -0.75
N GLY A 23 6.30 -2.74 -0.48
CA GLY A 23 7.39 -3.49 0.14
C GLY A 23 8.67 -3.45 -0.69
N GLU A 24 8.57 -3.75 -2.00
CA GLU A 24 9.72 -3.74 -2.90
C GLU A 24 10.28 -2.32 -3.12
N PHE A 25 9.40 -1.31 -3.24
CA PHE A 25 9.83 0.08 -3.34
C PHE A 25 10.56 0.54 -2.07
N LEU A 26 10.07 0.17 -0.89
CA LEU A 26 10.72 0.48 0.39
C LEU A 26 12.07 -0.24 0.51
N ALA A 27 12.18 -1.47 0.02
CA ALA A 27 13.42 -2.25 0.06
C ALA A 27 14.53 -1.65 -0.82
N ILE A 28 14.21 -1.15 -2.02
CA ILE A 28 15.20 -0.52 -2.91
C ILE A 28 15.49 0.94 -2.54
N HIS A 29 14.57 1.59 -1.82
CA HIS A 29 14.70 2.96 -1.28
C HIS A 29 15.28 3.99 -2.28
N PRO A 30 14.60 4.23 -3.42
CA PRO A 30 15.25 4.81 -4.60
C PRO A 30 15.55 6.32 -4.50
N PHE A 31 14.96 7.03 -3.55
CA PHE A 31 15.18 8.46 -3.33
C PHE A 31 16.04 8.72 -2.09
N ARG A 32 16.80 9.82 -2.08
CA ARG A 32 17.54 10.26 -0.88
C ARG A 32 16.60 10.61 0.27
N GLU A 33 15.46 11.22 -0.04
CA GLU A 33 14.39 11.56 0.91
C GLU A 33 13.02 11.44 0.22
N GLY A 34 11.98 11.21 1.01
CA GLY A 34 10.60 11.25 0.50
C GLY A 34 10.03 9.93 -0.01
N ASN A 35 10.74 8.80 0.12
CA ASN A 35 10.27 7.48 -0.32
C ASN A 35 8.85 7.14 0.16
N ALA A 36 8.55 7.37 1.43
CA ALA A 36 7.22 7.10 2.00
C ALA A 36 6.10 7.96 1.37
N ARG A 37 6.39 9.23 1.04
CA ARG A 37 5.42 10.12 0.37
C ARG A 37 5.23 9.72 -1.09
N THR A 38 6.32 9.42 -1.79
CA THR A 38 6.28 9.00 -3.19
C THR A 38 5.50 7.71 -3.35
N ILE A 39 5.76 6.70 -2.51
CA ILE A 39 5.08 5.41 -2.66
C ILE A 39 3.58 5.51 -2.33
N LYS A 40 3.19 6.30 -1.32
CA LYS A 40 1.78 6.58 -1.02
C LYS A 40 1.08 7.25 -2.21
N LEU A 41 1.69 8.28 -2.80
CA LEU A 41 1.17 8.94 -4.00
C LEU A 41 1.01 7.97 -5.17
N VAL A 42 2.02 7.13 -5.43
CA VAL A 42 1.95 6.13 -6.50
C VAL A 42 0.81 5.13 -6.25
N THR A 43 0.63 4.67 -5.01
CA THR A 43 -0.47 3.75 -4.68
C THR A 43 -1.84 4.40 -4.75
N ASP A 44 -1.97 5.69 -4.42
CA ASP A 44 -3.23 6.42 -4.60
C ASP A 44 -3.58 6.57 -6.09
N LEU A 45 -2.59 6.82 -6.95
CA LEU A 45 -2.79 6.84 -8.40
C LEU A 45 -3.26 5.47 -8.92
N LEU A 46 -2.68 4.38 -8.43
CA LEU A 46 -3.13 3.02 -8.79
C LEU A 46 -4.55 2.72 -8.30
N SER A 47 -4.93 3.19 -7.11
CA SER A 47 -6.32 3.10 -6.63
C SER A 47 -7.26 3.77 -7.62
N VAL A 48 -7.01 5.04 -7.95
CA VAL A 48 -7.87 5.81 -8.85
C VAL A 48 -7.92 5.19 -10.25
N GLN A 49 -6.78 4.75 -10.80
CA GLN A 49 -6.72 4.11 -12.11
C GLN A 49 -7.49 2.78 -12.17
N THR A 50 -7.71 2.13 -11.03
CA THR A 50 -8.48 0.89 -10.94
C THR A 50 -9.91 1.10 -10.44
N GLY A 51 -10.39 2.35 -10.41
CA GLY A 51 -11.77 2.70 -10.02
C GLY A 51 -12.02 2.73 -8.52
N ARG A 52 -10.96 2.79 -7.70
CA ARG A 52 -11.02 2.90 -6.24
C ARG A 52 -10.74 4.33 -5.78
N LEU A 53 -11.18 4.67 -4.58
CA LEU A 53 -10.80 5.91 -3.93
C LEU A 53 -9.34 5.84 -3.40
N PRO A 54 -8.66 7.00 -3.24
CA PRO A 54 -7.36 7.05 -2.56
C PRO A 54 -7.40 6.36 -1.19
N LEU A 55 -6.26 5.84 -0.75
CA LEU A 55 -6.18 5.05 0.49
C LEU A 55 -6.23 5.95 1.72
N SER A 56 -7.11 5.64 2.68
CA SER A 56 -7.24 6.39 3.92
C SER A 56 -6.51 5.69 5.06
N TYR A 57 -5.23 5.99 5.24
CA TYR A 57 -4.42 5.42 6.32
C TYR A 57 -4.72 6.07 7.68
N ASP A 58 -4.55 5.30 8.76
CA ASP A 58 -4.60 5.83 10.13
C ASP A 58 -3.36 6.69 10.42
N ASP A 59 -3.57 8.00 10.58
CA ASP A 59 -2.52 8.99 10.88
C ASP A 59 -2.22 9.15 12.39
N SER A 60 -2.90 8.39 13.25
CA SER A 60 -2.58 8.31 14.67
C SER A 60 -1.18 7.74 14.91
N ASP A 61 -0.64 7.94 16.11
CA ASP A 61 0.64 7.34 16.48
C ASP A 61 0.61 5.81 16.48
N ALA A 62 -0.56 5.21 16.73
CA ALA A 62 -0.77 3.78 16.62
C ALA A 62 -0.71 3.32 15.16
N GLY A 63 -1.41 4.03 14.26
CA GLY A 63 -1.38 3.78 12.82
C GLY A 63 0.01 3.89 12.22
N LYS A 64 0.77 4.93 12.60
CA LYS A 64 2.18 5.09 12.20
C LYS A 64 3.06 3.92 12.66
N LYS A 65 2.92 3.50 13.92
CA LYS A 65 3.67 2.34 14.45
C LYS A 65 3.31 1.06 13.71
N LYS A 66 2.02 0.85 13.41
CA LYS A 66 1.53 -0.29 12.62
C LYS A 66 2.13 -0.28 11.21
N TYR A 67 2.17 0.88 10.56
CA TYR A 67 2.78 1.03 9.24
C TYR A 67 4.28 0.73 9.25
N ILE A 68 5.02 1.24 10.22
CA ILE A 68 6.46 0.96 10.37
C ILE A 68 6.69 -0.54 10.56
N GLY A 69 5.89 -1.20 11.39
CA GLY A 69 5.97 -2.66 11.58
C GLY A 69 5.69 -3.43 10.29
N ALA A 70 4.63 -3.06 9.57
CA ALA A 70 4.30 -3.68 8.29
C ALA A 70 5.38 -3.46 7.21
N ALA A 71 5.97 -2.25 7.17
CA ALA A 71 7.07 -1.92 6.29
C ALA A 71 8.32 -2.76 6.58
N ALA A 72 8.66 -2.94 7.87
CA ALA A 72 9.78 -3.79 8.28
C ALA A 72 9.58 -5.25 7.84
N SER A 73 8.38 -5.82 8.03
CA SER A 73 8.05 -7.16 7.54
C SER A 73 8.11 -7.27 6.02
N ALA A 74 7.61 -6.27 5.30
CA ALA A 74 7.59 -6.26 3.85
C ALA A 74 9.00 -6.22 3.23
N ILE A 75 9.96 -5.53 3.86
CA ILE A 75 11.38 -5.56 3.45
C ILE A 75 11.95 -6.98 3.58
N LEU A 76 11.51 -7.74 4.57
CA LEU A 76 11.86 -9.17 4.74
C LEU A 76 11.01 -10.11 3.87
N LYS A 77 10.27 -9.56 2.89
CA LYS A 77 9.37 -10.28 1.96
C LYS A 77 8.15 -10.92 2.62
N ASP A 78 7.81 -10.53 3.85
CA ASP A 78 6.52 -10.83 4.46
C ASP A 78 5.55 -9.66 4.19
N PHE A 79 4.75 -9.81 3.13
CA PHE A 79 3.81 -8.79 2.69
C PHE A 79 2.44 -8.88 3.38
N GLN A 80 2.19 -9.89 4.22
CA GLN A 80 0.88 -10.06 4.87
C GLN A 80 0.49 -8.87 5.76
N PRO A 81 1.37 -8.35 6.63
CA PRO A 81 1.04 -7.18 7.46
C PRO A 81 0.70 -5.95 6.62
N MET A 82 1.43 -5.73 5.52
CA MET A 82 1.17 -4.61 4.63
C MET A 82 -0.14 -4.78 3.85
N THR A 83 -0.47 -6.01 3.44
CA THR A 83 -1.75 -6.33 2.77
C THR A 83 -2.94 -6.02 3.66
N ILE A 84 -2.87 -6.42 4.95
CA ILE A 84 -3.91 -6.12 5.94
C ILE A 84 -4.07 -4.61 6.09
N LEU A 85 -2.96 -3.89 6.28
CA LEU A 85 -2.97 -2.44 6.48
C LEU A 85 -3.57 -1.70 5.29
N ILE A 86 -3.22 -2.09 4.06
CA ILE A 86 -3.80 -1.51 2.84
C ILE A 86 -5.28 -1.84 2.71
N THR A 87 -5.71 -3.04 3.12
CA THR A 87 -7.13 -3.45 3.10
C THR A 87 -7.97 -2.61 4.06
N GLU A 88 -7.44 -2.32 5.24
CA GLU A 88 -8.07 -1.40 6.20
C GLU A 88 -8.15 0.02 5.62
N ALA A 89 -7.06 0.50 5.01
CA ALA A 89 -7.02 1.84 4.42
C ALA A 89 -7.96 2.00 3.22
N LEU A 90 -8.16 0.95 2.42
CA LEU A 90 -9.12 0.91 1.32
C LEU A 90 -10.56 0.87 1.85
N SER A 91 -10.83 0.06 2.88
CA SER A 91 -12.16 0.01 3.51
C SER A 91 -12.54 1.35 4.14
N ALA A 92 -11.58 2.02 4.78
CA ALA A 92 -11.79 3.32 5.42
C ALA A 92 -12.01 4.48 4.44
N SER A 93 -11.65 4.33 3.15
CA SER A 93 -11.87 5.36 2.15
C SER A 93 -13.26 5.28 1.48
N GLN A 94 -13.96 4.15 1.62
CA GLN A 94 -15.29 3.97 1.07
C GLN A 94 -16.31 4.80 1.87
N PRO A 95 -17.23 5.53 1.21
CA PRO A 95 -18.30 6.24 1.89
C PRO A 95 -19.25 5.24 2.58
N SER A 96 -19.74 5.63 3.76
CA SER A 96 -20.73 4.89 4.56
C SER A 96 -22.09 4.74 3.88
#